data_AF-A0A1R4IAA2-F1
#
_entry.id   AF-A0A1R4IAA2-F1
#
_cell.length_a   1.000
_cell.length_b   1.000
_cell.length_c   1.000
_cell.angle_alpha   90.00
_cell.angle_beta   90.00
_cell.angle_gamma   90.00
#
_symmetry.space_group_name_H-M   'P 1'
#
loop_
_entity.id
_entity.type
_entity.pdbx_description
1 polymer ?
#
loop_
_entity_poly.entity_id
_entity_poly.type
_entity_poly.pdbx_seq_one_letter_code
_entity_poly.pdbx_strand_id
1 'polypeptide(L)'
;MTGGFDLLGSLMSGSSPDEAARDTTTAAHPGAPGSSSRGRDAGAAGSADGADGAPLPCSARGCSAEAAFGLRWNNPRIHTPERRKTWLACPVHREHLTAFLSDRGFLRETVDVAELPGLDCPADAAAGRASTADRTPSTRGGDAE
;
A
#
# COMPACT_ATOMS: atom_id res chain seq x y z
N MET A 1 -27.97 26.50 -23.31
CA MET A 1 -27.05 26.73 -24.45
C MET A 1 -26.04 25.60 -24.46
N THR A 2 -26.18 24.69 -25.43
CA THR A 2 -25.48 23.40 -25.51
C THR A 2 -24.69 23.34 -26.81
N GLY A 3 -23.36 23.38 -26.73
CA GLY A 3 -22.48 22.87 -27.78
C GLY A 3 -22.15 21.41 -27.48
N GLY A 4 -22.15 20.47 -28.42
CA GLY A 4 -22.21 20.64 -29.87
C GLY A 4 -20.82 20.84 -30.44
N PHE A 5 -20.19 19.73 -30.82
CA PHE A 5 -18.95 19.72 -31.60
C PHE A 5 -18.94 18.45 -32.46
N ASP A 6 -19.03 18.63 -33.77
CA ASP A 6 -19.11 17.59 -34.80
C ASP A 6 -17.81 16.76 -34.85
N LEU A 7 -17.85 15.44 -35.04
CA LEU A 7 -18.26 14.70 -36.25
C LEU A 7 -17.39 14.98 -37.49
N LEU A 8 -16.16 14.47 -37.47
CA LEU A 8 -15.46 14.01 -38.66
C LEU A 8 -14.60 12.78 -38.30
N GLY A 9 -14.69 11.60 -38.93
CA GLY A 9 -15.50 11.21 -40.09
C GLY A 9 -14.66 10.84 -41.32
N SER A 10 -13.65 9.98 -41.15
CA SER A 10 -12.74 9.57 -42.24
C SER A 10 -12.87 8.07 -42.54
N LEU A 11 -13.06 7.75 -43.83
CA LEU A 11 -13.44 6.46 -44.43
C LEU A 11 -12.87 6.42 -45.87
N MET A 12 -12.64 5.31 -46.58
CA MET A 12 -12.80 3.86 -46.33
C MET A 12 -11.37 3.22 -46.30
N SER A 13 -10.96 2.05 -46.81
CA SER A 13 -11.57 0.87 -47.47
C SER A 13 -10.58 -0.33 -47.45
N GLY A 14 -11.02 -1.52 -47.89
CA GLY A 14 -10.17 -2.70 -48.19
C GLY A 14 -9.95 -3.62 -46.97
N SER A 15 -10.63 -4.77 -46.81
CA SER A 15 -10.71 -5.98 -47.67
C SER A 15 -9.38 -6.73 -47.76
N SER A 16 -9.27 -8.04 -47.47
CA SER A 16 -10.30 -9.06 -47.17
C SER A 16 -9.73 -10.19 -46.28
N PRO A 17 -10.56 -11.13 -45.77
CA PRO A 17 -10.13 -12.15 -44.80
C PRO A 17 -9.56 -13.42 -45.44
N ASP A 18 -8.84 -14.21 -44.64
CA ASP A 18 -8.75 -15.67 -44.75
C ASP A 18 -8.47 -16.30 -43.37
N GLU A 19 -8.87 -17.55 -43.16
CA GLU A 19 -8.67 -18.29 -41.90
C GLU A 19 -7.40 -19.15 -41.93
N ALA A 20 -6.52 -18.99 -40.92
CA ALA A 20 -5.37 -19.87 -40.73
C ALA A 20 -5.11 -20.12 -39.24
N ALA A 21 -5.88 -21.03 -38.65
CA ALA A 21 -5.66 -21.50 -37.28
C ALA A 21 -4.26 -22.11 -37.10
N ARG A 22 -3.62 -21.86 -35.95
CA ARG A 22 -2.49 -22.65 -35.43
C ARG A 22 -2.27 -22.44 -33.94
N ASP A 23 -2.43 -23.53 -33.22
CA ASP A 23 -2.20 -23.77 -31.80
C ASP A 23 -1.13 -22.89 -31.13
N THR A 24 -1.54 -22.15 -30.10
CA THR A 24 -0.64 -21.73 -29.03
C THR A 24 -0.35 -22.90 -28.10
N THR A 25 0.47 -23.84 -28.58
CA THR A 25 0.95 -24.97 -27.76
C THR A 25 1.74 -24.46 -26.56
N THR A 26 1.36 -24.88 -25.35
CA THR A 26 1.99 -24.43 -24.10
C THR A 26 3.25 -25.24 -23.82
N ALA A 27 4.38 -24.76 -24.33
CA ALA A 27 5.68 -25.38 -24.13
C ALA A 27 6.24 -25.04 -22.74
N ALA A 28 6.30 -26.04 -21.85
CA ALA A 28 6.99 -25.91 -20.57
C ALA A 28 8.51 -25.83 -20.77
N HIS A 29 9.16 -24.84 -20.16
CA HIS A 29 10.62 -24.67 -20.17
C HIS A 29 11.27 -25.35 -18.96
N PRO A 30 12.07 -26.42 -19.12
CA PRO A 30 12.78 -27.05 -18.01
C PRO A 30 14.15 -26.41 -17.74
N GLY A 31 14.40 -26.05 -16.48
CA GLY A 31 15.73 -26.07 -15.85
C GLY A 31 16.74 -24.96 -16.20
N ALA A 32 17.05 -24.13 -15.20
CA ALA A 32 18.31 -23.38 -15.13
C ALA A 32 18.97 -23.66 -13.76
N PRO A 33 20.22 -24.15 -13.70
CA PRO A 33 20.87 -24.52 -12.44
C PRO A 33 21.71 -23.39 -11.82
N GLY A 34 21.72 -23.34 -10.48
CA GLY A 34 22.83 -22.79 -9.70
C GLY A 34 22.75 -21.31 -9.32
N SER A 35 22.59 -21.05 -8.01
CA SER A 35 23.03 -19.80 -7.37
C SER A 35 23.65 -20.13 -6.00
N SER A 36 24.97 -20.31 -5.98
CA SER A 36 25.74 -20.57 -4.76
C SER A 36 26.18 -19.26 -4.11
N SER A 37 25.28 -18.59 -3.39
CA SER A 37 25.65 -17.49 -2.50
C SER A 37 26.37 -18.04 -1.27
N ARG A 38 27.69 -17.83 -1.22
CA ARG A 38 28.54 -18.09 -0.04
C ARG A 38 28.09 -17.25 1.16
N GLY A 39 28.42 -17.74 2.36
CA GLY A 39 28.06 -17.11 3.63
C GLY A 39 28.54 -15.67 3.77
N ARG A 40 27.89 -14.93 4.68
CA ARG A 40 28.31 -13.60 5.14
C ARG A 40 28.38 -13.60 6.66
N ASP A 41 29.52 -14.04 7.18
CA ASP A 41 30.01 -13.75 8.52
C ASP A 41 30.28 -12.23 8.67
N ALA A 42 29.19 -11.47 8.77
CA ALA A 42 29.19 -10.03 9.00
C ALA A 42 28.86 -9.76 10.48
N GLY A 43 29.88 -9.71 11.33
CA GLY A 43 29.73 -9.23 12.70
C GLY A 43 29.44 -7.72 12.70
N ALA A 44 28.26 -7.33 13.19
CA ALA A 44 27.88 -5.94 13.44
C ALA A 44 27.30 -5.84 14.85
N ALA A 45 27.93 -5.03 15.70
CA ALA A 45 27.42 -4.73 17.04
C ALA A 45 26.34 -3.65 16.97
N GLY A 46 25.28 -3.78 17.77
CA GLY A 46 24.20 -2.80 17.80
C GLY A 46 22.85 -3.35 18.27
N SER A 47 22.80 -4.06 19.39
CA SER A 47 21.52 -4.41 20.00
C SER A 47 20.84 -3.16 20.56
N ALA A 48 19.85 -2.65 19.83
CA ALA A 48 18.80 -1.81 20.37
C ALA A 48 17.73 -2.73 20.97
N ASP A 49 17.99 -3.27 22.17
CA ASP A 49 17.05 -4.12 22.89
C ASP A 49 15.75 -3.38 23.25
N GLY A 50 14.61 -4.05 23.11
CA GLY A 50 13.34 -3.63 23.74
C GLY A 50 12.35 -2.84 22.90
N ALA A 51 12.36 -2.96 21.57
CA ALA A 51 11.29 -2.47 20.70
C ALA A 51 10.43 -3.62 20.14
N ASP A 52 9.71 -4.36 21.01
CA ASP A 52 8.78 -5.45 20.65
C ASP A 52 7.47 -4.97 19.96
N GLY A 53 7.53 -3.87 19.22
CA GLY A 53 6.52 -3.46 18.24
C GLY A 53 6.99 -3.84 16.84
N ALA A 54 6.20 -4.60 16.07
CA ALA A 54 6.66 -5.09 14.76
C ALA A 54 7.01 -3.93 13.79
N PRO A 55 8.06 -4.07 12.96
CA PRO A 55 8.67 -2.96 12.25
C PRO A 55 7.68 -2.29 11.28
N LEU A 56 7.46 -0.99 11.49
CA LEU A 56 6.45 -0.23 10.77
C LEU A 56 6.92 0.08 9.33
N PRO A 57 6.19 -0.34 8.29
CA PRO A 57 6.67 -0.24 6.90
C PRO A 57 6.59 1.18 6.35
N CYS A 58 7.61 1.55 5.56
CA CYS A 58 7.62 2.80 4.82
C CYS A 58 6.44 2.92 3.83
N SER A 59 5.85 4.10 3.73
CA SER A 59 4.76 4.42 2.80
C SER A 59 5.21 4.68 1.35
N ALA A 60 6.51 4.57 1.05
CA ALA A 60 7.01 4.67 -0.32
C ALA A 60 6.62 3.42 -1.13
N ARG A 61 6.11 3.60 -2.36
CA ARG A 61 5.55 2.51 -3.17
C ARG A 61 6.59 1.43 -3.47
N GLY A 62 6.39 0.23 -2.88
CA GLY A 62 7.29 -0.91 -3.05
C GLY A 62 8.45 -0.97 -2.04
N CYS A 63 8.47 -0.09 -1.04
CA CYS A 63 9.45 -0.12 0.05
C CYS A 63 8.84 -0.77 1.30
N SER A 64 9.40 -1.90 1.73
CA SER A 64 9.04 -2.55 3.02
C SER A 64 10.07 -2.31 4.12
N ALA A 65 11.01 -1.39 3.92
CA ALA A 65 11.99 -1.03 4.95
C ALA A 65 11.33 -0.29 6.12
N GLU A 66 11.87 -0.52 7.31
CA GLU A 66 11.43 0.09 8.57
C GLU A 66 11.44 1.62 8.51
N ALA A 67 10.36 2.23 8.97
CA ALA A 67 10.20 3.67 9.00
C ALA A 67 10.71 4.27 10.31
N ALA A 68 11.70 5.15 10.22
CA ALA A 68 12.19 5.94 11.35
C ALA A 68 11.42 7.26 11.53
N PHE A 69 10.72 7.75 10.49
CA PHE A 69 10.15 9.10 10.49
C PHE A 69 8.65 9.15 10.16
N GLY A 70 7.97 10.07 10.84
CA GLY A 70 6.56 10.42 10.66
C GLY A 70 6.36 11.72 9.90
N LEU A 71 5.89 11.63 8.65
CA LEU A 71 5.54 12.78 7.83
C LEU A 71 4.06 13.14 8.01
N ARG A 72 3.76 14.15 8.84
CA ARG A 72 2.40 14.63 9.08
C ARG A 72 2.03 15.67 8.01
N TRP A 73 0.91 15.45 7.33
CA TRP A 73 0.47 16.29 6.20
C TRP A 73 -1.02 16.58 6.23
N ASN A 74 -1.41 17.60 5.48
CA ASN A 74 -2.81 17.95 5.20
C ASN A 74 -2.99 18.37 3.74
N ASN A 75 -4.07 17.94 3.10
CA ASN A 75 -4.49 18.43 1.78
C ASN A 75 -5.75 19.30 1.96
N PRO A 76 -5.63 20.65 1.93
CA PRO A 76 -6.74 21.55 2.23
C PRO A 76 -7.88 21.51 1.20
N ARG A 77 -7.70 20.80 0.06
CA ARG A 77 -8.77 20.60 -0.93
C ARG A 77 -9.75 19.47 -0.56
N ILE A 78 -9.42 18.63 0.43
CA ILE A 78 -10.17 17.41 0.79
C ILE A 78 -10.34 17.27 2.32
N HIS A 79 -9.53 17.96 3.11
CA HIS A 79 -9.44 17.79 4.56
C HIS A 79 -9.43 19.15 5.28
N THR A 80 -10.09 19.22 6.44
CA THR A 80 -10.16 20.43 7.28
C THR A 80 -8.78 20.79 7.84
N PRO A 81 -8.53 22.05 8.26
CA PRO A 81 -7.21 22.46 8.73
C PRO A 81 -6.77 21.82 10.06
N GLU A 82 -7.64 21.11 10.77
CA GLU A 82 -7.35 20.31 11.97
C GLU A 82 -6.89 18.89 11.61
N ARG A 83 -7.49 18.29 10.57
CA ARG A 83 -7.22 16.90 10.20
C ARG A 83 -5.77 16.73 9.72
N ARG A 84 -5.08 15.74 10.26
CA ARG A 84 -3.74 15.32 9.80
C ARG A 84 -3.82 13.88 9.31
N LYS A 85 -3.13 13.58 8.22
CA LYS A 85 -2.75 12.21 7.86
C LYS A 85 -1.24 12.09 8.02
N THR A 86 -0.78 10.90 8.38
CA THR A 86 0.63 10.57 8.48
C THR A 86 1.04 9.66 7.33
N TRP A 87 2.28 9.82 6.85
CA TRP A 87 3.01 8.85 6.05
C TRP A 87 4.29 8.45 6.78
N LEU A 88 4.70 7.20 6.60
CA LEU A 88 5.88 6.62 7.23
C LEU A 88 7.07 6.63 6.27
N ALA A 89 8.25 7.03 6.75
CA ALA A 89 9.46 7.10 5.94
C ALA A 89 10.65 6.40 6.59
N CYS A 90 11.26 5.46 5.87
CA CYS A 90 12.61 4.99 6.17
C CYS A 90 13.65 6.08 5.82
N PRO A 91 14.89 6.03 6.36
CA PRO A 91 15.90 7.04 6.08
C PRO A 91 16.13 7.33 4.59
N VAL A 92 16.10 6.29 3.75
CA VAL A 92 16.27 6.39 2.28
C VAL A 92 15.15 7.20 1.59
N HIS A 93 13.92 7.15 2.11
CA HIS A 93 12.76 7.78 1.46
C HIS A 93 12.27 9.05 2.16
N ARG A 94 12.83 9.41 3.33
CA ARG A 94 12.50 10.65 4.06
C ARG A 94 12.54 11.87 3.16
N GLU A 95 13.65 12.09 2.45
CA GLU A 95 13.85 13.28 1.63
C GLU A 95 12.86 13.35 0.45
N HIS A 96 12.69 12.26 -0.30
CA HIS A 96 11.77 12.19 -1.44
C HIS A 96 10.32 12.48 -1.02
N LEU A 97 9.84 11.83 0.05
CA LEU A 97 8.47 12.02 0.54
C LEU A 97 8.27 13.42 1.16
N THR A 98 9.27 13.96 1.84
CA THR A 98 9.29 15.34 2.34
C THR A 98 9.18 16.32 1.17
N ALA A 99 10.02 16.19 0.14
CA ALA A 99 10.01 17.06 -1.03
C ALA A 99 8.66 17.02 -1.76
N PHE A 100 8.12 15.82 -2.01
CA PHE A 100 6.80 15.64 -2.65
C PHE A 100 5.67 16.35 -1.89
N LEU A 101 5.68 16.29 -0.55
CA LEU A 101 4.67 16.94 0.28
C LEU A 101 4.90 18.46 0.41
N SER A 102 6.15 18.93 0.43
CA SER A 102 6.50 20.35 0.51
C SER A 102 6.20 21.11 -0.79
N ASP A 103 6.55 20.54 -1.95
CA ASP A 103 6.25 21.04 -3.30
C ASP A 103 4.75 21.35 -3.50
N ARG A 104 3.89 20.52 -2.90
CA ARG A 104 2.42 20.68 -2.94
C ARG A 104 1.85 21.54 -1.80
N GLY A 105 2.70 22.05 -0.90
CA GLY A 105 2.27 22.75 0.31
C GLY A 105 1.48 21.88 1.29
N PHE A 106 1.58 20.55 1.21
CA PHE A 106 0.83 19.61 2.05
C PHE A 106 1.54 19.24 3.35
N LEU A 107 2.88 19.23 3.36
CA LEU A 107 3.65 18.93 4.57
C LEU A 107 3.26 19.89 5.71
N ARG A 108 3.19 19.36 6.94
CA ARG A 108 2.94 20.14 8.16
C ARG A 108 4.07 19.97 9.16
N GLU A 109 4.59 18.76 9.30
CA GLU A 109 5.58 18.40 10.31
C GLU A 109 6.30 17.10 9.91
N THR A 110 7.56 16.96 10.34
CA THR A 110 8.31 15.71 10.29
C THR A 110 8.77 15.41 11.71
N VAL A 111 8.26 14.32 12.28
CA VAL A 111 8.58 13.81 13.63
C VAL A 111 9.34 12.49 13.52
N ASP A 112 9.94 12.02 14.62
CA ASP A 112 10.42 10.64 14.69
C ASP A 112 9.25 9.67 14.91
N VAL A 113 9.37 8.42 14.44
CA VAL A 113 8.26 7.45 14.43
C VAL A 113 7.73 7.15 15.84
N ALA A 114 8.61 7.17 16.84
CA ALA A 114 8.28 6.95 18.24
C ALA A 114 7.45 8.08 18.88
N GLU A 115 7.37 9.25 18.24
CA GLU A 115 6.59 10.41 18.71
C GLU A 115 5.15 10.41 18.19
N LEU A 116 4.78 9.45 17.33
CA LEU A 116 3.47 9.40 16.69
C LEU A 116 2.41 8.68 17.55
N PRO A 117 1.28 9.35 17.89
CA PRO A 117 0.20 8.70 18.61
C PRO A 117 -0.56 7.70 17.72
N GLY A 118 -0.91 6.55 18.27
CA GLY A 118 -1.67 5.51 17.56
C GLY A 118 -0.84 4.69 16.56
N LEU A 119 0.49 4.64 16.74
CA LEU A 119 1.40 3.73 16.02
C LEU A 119 1.95 2.59 16.90
N ASP A 120 1.25 2.29 17.99
CA ASP A 120 1.23 0.96 18.57
C ASP A 120 0.94 -0.08 17.47
N CYS A 121 1.95 -0.87 17.11
CA CYS A 121 1.73 -2.06 16.32
C CYS A 121 1.14 -3.13 17.26
N PRO A 122 -0.07 -3.67 16.99
CA PRO A 122 -0.65 -4.71 17.83
C PRO A 122 0.12 -6.02 17.64
N ALA A 123 1.15 -6.23 18.47
CA ALA A 123 1.88 -7.50 18.56
C ALA A 123 0.95 -8.68 18.93
N ASP A 124 -0.19 -8.37 19.55
CA ASP A 124 -1.29 -9.28 19.87
C ASP A 124 -2.25 -9.57 18.69
N ALA A 125 -2.03 -9.03 17.49
CA ALA A 125 -2.83 -9.38 16.31
C ALA A 125 -2.78 -10.89 15.95
N ALA A 126 -1.79 -11.63 16.47
CA ALA A 126 -1.72 -13.09 16.40
C ALA A 126 -2.59 -13.81 17.47
N ALA A 127 -2.96 -13.12 18.54
CA ALA A 127 -3.80 -13.58 19.65
C ALA A 127 -5.27 -13.08 19.57
N GLY A 128 -5.56 -12.11 18.67
CA GLY A 128 -6.83 -11.38 18.59
C GLY A 128 -8.03 -12.06 17.90
N ARG A 129 -8.08 -13.40 17.74
CA ARG A 129 -9.25 -14.07 17.12
C ARG A 129 -10.45 -14.24 18.07
N ALA A 130 -10.90 -13.13 18.64
CA ALA A 130 -12.18 -13.03 19.35
C ALA A 130 -13.34 -13.09 18.34
N SER A 131 -13.66 -14.29 17.86
CA SER A 131 -14.73 -14.53 16.88
C SER A 131 -16.09 -14.01 17.37
N THR A 132 -16.68 -13.07 16.62
CA THR A 132 -18.12 -12.72 16.56
C THR A 132 -18.99 -13.22 17.73
N ALA A 133 -18.89 -12.55 18.89
CA ALA A 133 -19.57 -12.95 20.12
C ALA A 133 -20.50 -11.88 20.74
N ASP A 134 -20.93 -10.87 19.97
CA ASP A 134 -22.31 -10.41 20.10
C ASP A 134 -23.02 -10.55 18.76
N ARG A 135 -23.82 -11.61 18.68
CA ARG A 135 -24.75 -11.85 17.59
C ARG A 135 -26.13 -12.00 18.21
N THR A 136 -26.62 -10.88 18.76
CA THR A 136 -27.91 -10.78 19.46
C THR A 136 -28.98 -11.62 18.75
N PRO A 137 -29.56 -12.65 19.40
CA PRO A 137 -30.54 -13.53 18.75
C PRO A 137 -31.86 -12.78 18.56
N SER A 138 -32.09 -12.26 17.36
CA SER A 138 -33.35 -11.63 16.97
C SER A 138 -34.44 -12.70 16.85
N THR A 139 -35.18 -12.91 17.94
CA THR A 139 -36.31 -13.84 18.03
C THR A 139 -37.51 -13.31 17.24
N ARG A 140 -37.64 -13.77 15.98
CA ARG A 140 -38.78 -13.46 15.11
C ARG A 140 -39.74 -14.65 15.00
N GLY A 141 -40.97 -14.45 15.45
CA GLY A 141 -42.14 -15.27 15.08
C GLY A 141 -42.38 -16.50 15.96
N GLY A 142 -43.66 -16.89 16.08
CA GLY A 142 -44.12 -17.96 16.97
C GLY A 142 -45.59 -17.75 17.37
N ASP A 143 -46.50 -18.02 16.43
CA ASP A 143 -47.95 -17.87 16.55
C ASP A 143 -48.62 -18.94 17.46
N ALA A 144 -49.96 -18.85 17.59
CA ALA A 144 -50.91 -19.66 18.39
C ALA A 144 -51.29 -19.06 19.77
N GLU A 145 -52.57 -18.96 20.14
CA GLU A 145 -53.84 -19.26 19.41
C GLU A 145 -54.93 -18.22 19.79
#